data_AF-A0A151TIV5-F1
#
_entry.id   AF-A0A151TIV5-F1
#
_cell.length_a   1.000
_cell.length_b   1.000
_cell.length_c   1.000
_cell.angle_alpha   90.00
_cell.angle_beta   90.00
_cell.angle_gamma   90.00
#
_symmetry.space_group_name_H-M   'P 1'
#
loop_
_entity.id
_entity.type
_entity.pdbx_description
1 polymer ?
#
loop_
_entity_poly.entity_id
_entity_poly.type
_entity_poly.pdbx_seq_one_letter_code
_entity_poly.pdbx_strand_id
1 'polypeptide(L)'
;MCVYRQTGNVYKNVKRKIERGVTFPTCLSVNNVVCHFSPLASDETVLEEGDILKIDLACHINGFIAAVAHTHVLQEGPVTGRATDVIATANTAAEVALRLVRPGKKVINFKNFFPCI
;
A
#
# COMPACT_ATOMS: atom_id res chain seq x y z
N MET A 1 11.58 -4.84 9.15
CA MET A 1 12.84 -4.28 9.73
C MET A 1 13.20 -2.88 9.21
N CYS A 2 12.96 -2.54 7.94
CA CYS A 2 13.29 -1.22 7.38
C CYS A 2 12.49 -0.07 8.03
N VAL A 3 11.16 -0.17 8.14
CA VAL A 3 10.31 0.90 8.68
C VAL A 3 10.71 1.33 10.09
N TYR A 4 10.83 0.39 11.03
CA TYR A 4 11.25 0.68 12.42
C TYR A 4 12.59 1.40 12.49
N ARG A 5 13.57 0.94 11.68
CA ARG A 5 14.90 1.57 11.60
C ARG A 5 14.83 2.98 11.04
N GLN A 6 14.06 3.20 9.98
CA GLN A 6 13.89 4.51 9.36
C GLN A 6 13.18 5.48 10.31
N THR A 7 12.06 5.07 10.94
CA THR A 7 11.34 5.92 11.90
C THR A 7 12.20 6.27 13.12
N GLY A 8 13.10 5.36 13.53
CA GLY A 8 14.03 5.61 14.63
C GLY A 8 15.06 6.71 14.31
N ASN A 9 15.43 6.89 13.04
CA ASN A 9 16.42 7.89 12.60
C ASN A 9 15.88 9.33 12.54
N VAL A 10 14.57 9.51 12.42
CA VAL A 10 13.93 10.82 12.33
C VAL A 10 13.65 11.37 13.73
N TYR A 11 13.89 12.65 14.01
CA TYR A 11 13.63 13.32 15.30
C TYR A 11 14.41 12.74 16.52
N LYS A 12 15.63 12.22 16.36
CA LYS A 12 16.41 11.69 17.51
C LYS A 12 16.76 12.74 18.58
N ASN A 13 17.01 14.00 18.18
CA ASN A 13 17.60 15.03 19.04
C ASN A 13 16.58 16.04 19.58
N VAL A 14 15.30 15.67 19.68
CA VAL A 14 14.29 16.56 20.24
C VAL A 14 14.17 16.38 21.76
N LYS A 15 13.95 17.47 22.49
CA LYS A 15 13.79 17.45 23.96
C LYS A 15 12.55 16.67 24.43
N ARG A 16 11.53 16.53 23.56
CA ARG A 16 10.28 15.84 23.84
C ARG A 16 10.34 14.41 23.30
N LYS A 17 9.94 13.41 24.11
CA LYS A 17 9.76 12.04 23.63
C LYS A 17 8.65 12.04 22.56
N ILE A 18 8.99 11.65 21.34
CA ILE A 18 8.03 11.47 20.25
C ILE A 18 7.92 9.98 19.96
N GLU A 19 6.70 9.45 20.05
CA GLU A 19 6.41 8.07 19.68
C GLU A 19 6.42 7.89 18.17
N ARG A 20 7.03 6.79 17.70
CA ARG A 20 7.21 6.49 16.27
C ARG A 20 7.30 4.99 16.11
N GLY A 21 6.89 4.49 14.96
CA GLY A 21 7.00 3.08 14.69
C GLY A 21 6.10 2.61 13.57
N VAL A 22 5.81 1.31 13.60
CA VAL A 22 4.96 0.63 12.64
C VAL A 22 3.51 0.74 13.11
N THR A 23 2.62 1.15 12.21
CA THR A 23 1.17 1.21 12.47
C THR A 23 0.44 0.06 11.79
N PHE A 24 0.88 -0.27 10.57
CA PHE A 24 0.39 -1.42 9.81
C PHE A 24 1.61 -2.27 9.42
N PRO A 25 1.62 -3.58 9.72
CA PRO A 25 2.75 -4.44 9.39
C PRO A 25 2.98 -4.44 7.88
N THR A 26 4.21 -4.76 7.46
CA THR A 26 4.48 -4.91 6.04
C THR A 26 3.78 -6.15 5.53
N CYS A 27 2.85 -5.97 4.59
CA CYS A 27 2.11 -7.05 3.96
C CYS A 27 2.51 -7.19 2.48
N LEU A 28 2.56 -8.44 2.02
CA LEU A 28 2.96 -8.83 0.66
C LEU A 28 1.89 -9.77 0.09
N SER A 29 0.86 -9.20 -0.56
CA SER A 29 -0.25 -9.98 -1.09
C SER A 29 -0.03 -10.33 -2.57
N VAL A 30 0.16 -11.61 -2.86
CA VAL A 30 0.49 -12.13 -4.19
C VAL A 30 -0.77 -12.51 -4.97
N ASN A 31 -0.83 -12.16 -6.26
CA ASN A 31 -1.88 -12.55 -7.21
C ASN A 31 -3.31 -12.36 -6.66
N ASN A 32 -4.04 -13.46 -6.44
CA ASN A 32 -5.42 -13.48 -5.99
C ASN A 32 -5.62 -13.08 -4.52
N VAL A 33 -4.55 -13.02 -3.72
CA VAL A 33 -4.63 -12.56 -2.33
C VAL A 33 -4.90 -11.05 -2.33
N VAL A 34 -6.02 -10.63 -1.74
CA VAL A 34 -6.47 -9.22 -1.83
C VAL A 34 -5.59 -8.28 -1.02
N CYS A 35 -5.42 -8.54 0.28
CA CYS A 35 -4.65 -7.70 1.19
C CYS A 35 -4.23 -8.46 2.45
N HIS A 36 -3.42 -7.79 3.30
CA HIS A 36 -3.10 -8.18 4.68
C HIS A 36 -2.35 -9.51 4.85
N PHE A 37 -1.68 -9.98 3.80
CA PHE A 37 -0.81 -11.14 3.93
C PHE A 37 0.52 -10.74 4.58
N SER A 38 0.68 -11.05 5.86
CA SER A 38 1.92 -10.86 6.61
C SER A 38 2.49 -12.25 6.93
N PRO A 39 3.47 -12.75 6.15
CA PRO A 39 3.97 -14.11 6.30
C PRO A 39 4.53 -14.34 7.70
N LEU A 40 4.27 -15.53 8.24
CA LEU A 40 4.90 -16.01 9.47
C LEU A 40 6.29 -16.56 9.16
N ALA A 41 7.11 -16.78 10.18
CA ALA A 41 8.46 -17.34 10.00
C ALA A 41 8.47 -18.76 9.40
N SER A 42 7.33 -19.46 9.44
CA SER A 42 7.14 -20.79 8.85
C SER A 42 6.63 -20.75 7.41
N ASP A 43 6.42 -19.57 6.85
CA ASP A 43 5.92 -19.41 5.49
C ASP A 43 7.06 -19.56 4.49
N GLU A 44 6.91 -20.49 3.55
CA GLU A 44 7.91 -20.83 2.54
C GLU A 44 7.50 -20.31 1.14
N THR A 45 6.50 -19.43 1.06
CA THR A 45 6.05 -18.86 -0.21
C THR A 45 7.20 -18.13 -0.92
N VAL A 46 7.56 -18.61 -2.11
CA VAL A 46 8.56 -17.99 -2.98
C VAL A 46 7.85 -17.22 -4.08
N LEU A 47 8.34 -16.02 -4.38
CA LEU A 47 7.83 -15.18 -5.45
C LEU A 47 8.38 -15.65 -6.80
N GLU A 48 7.51 -15.70 -7.81
CA GLU A 48 7.87 -16.15 -9.16
C GLU A 48 7.82 -15.00 -10.18
N GLU A 49 8.50 -15.19 -11.31
CA GLU A 49 8.44 -14.25 -12.42
C GLU A 49 6.99 -14.17 -12.97
N GLY A 50 6.49 -12.95 -13.14
CA GLY A 50 5.11 -12.67 -13.57
C GLY A 50 4.12 -12.48 -12.42
N ASP A 51 4.51 -12.70 -11.16
CA ASP A 51 3.62 -12.49 -10.02
C ASP A 51 3.24 -11.02 -9.84
N ILE A 52 1.96 -10.79 -9.52
CA ILE A 52 1.45 -9.48 -9.14
C ILE A 52 1.54 -9.33 -7.62
N LEU A 53 2.53 -8.56 -7.17
CA LEU A 53 2.82 -8.30 -5.78
C LEU A 53 2.18 -6.99 -5.30
N LYS A 54 1.35 -7.07 -4.26
CA LYS A 54 0.77 -5.91 -3.59
C LYS A 54 1.47 -5.70 -2.25
N ILE A 55 2.20 -4.60 -2.14
CA ILE A 55 3.01 -4.23 -0.98
C ILE A 55 2.26 -3.16 -0.19
N ASP A 56 1.92 -3.44 1.07
CA ASP A 56 1.27 -2.49 1.98
C ASP A 56 2.13 -2.29 3.23
N LEU A 57 2.29 -1.05 3.68
CA LEU A 57 2.93 -0.70 4.93
C LEU A 57 2.43 0.64 5.45
N ALA A 58 2.42 0.80 6.78
CA ALA A 58 2.16 2.09 7.40
C ALA A 58 3.07 2.35 8.59
N CYS A 59 3.41 3.62 8.78
CA CYS A 59 4.16 4.10 9.92
C CYS A 59 3.50 5.32 10.54
N HIS A 60 3.92 5.66 11.75
CA HIS A 60 3.49 6.89 12.39
C HIS A 60 4.66 7.64 13.02
N ILE A 61 4.50 8.96 13.10
CA ILE A 61 5.35 9.86 13.89
C ILE A 61 4.44 10.74 14.73
N ASN A 62 4.60 10.72 16.05
CA ASN A 62 3.78 11.47 17.00
C ASN A 62 2.27 11.21 16.84
N GLY A 63 1.89 9.98 16.46
CA GLY A 63 0.50 9.60 16.21
C GLY A 63 -0.06 9.99 14.83
N PHE A 64 0.70 10.72 14.00
CA PHE A 64 0.31 11.00 12.62
C PHE A 64 0.70 9.83 11.72
N ILE A 65 -0.30 9.21 11.09
CA ILE A 65 -0.16 7.98 10.31
C ILE A 65 0.08 8.31 8.84
N ALA A 66 1.04 7.62 8.23
CA ALA A 66 1.22 7.56 6.79
C ALA A 66 1.15 6.09 6.36
N ALA A 67 0.16 5.76 5.52
CA ALA A 67 -0.05 4.44 4.94
C ALA A 67 0.15 4.51 3.42
N VAL A 68 0.76 3.47 2.85
CA VAL A 68 1.00 3.38 1.42
C VAL A 68 0.88 1.93 0.97
N ALA A 69 0.18 1.73 -0.14
CA ALA A 69 0.13 0.46 -0.85
C ALA A 69 0.60 0.66 -2.30
N HIS A 70 1.32 -0.31 -2.84
CA HIS A 70 1.80 -0.31 -4.21
C HIS A 70 1.64 -1.69 -4.83
N THR A 71 1.20 -1.74 -6.09
CA THR A 71 1.10 -2.98 -6.86
C THR A 71 2.21 -3.01 -7.90
N HIS A 72 3.01 -4.07 -7.88
CA HIS A 72 4.14 -4.28 -8.78
C HIS A 72 4.04 -5.67 -9.42
N VAL A 73 4.54 -5.82 -10.65
CA VAL A 73 4.60 -7.13 -11.33
C VAL A 73 6.07 -7.54 -11.41
N LEU A 74 6.38 -8.76 -10.98
CA LEU A 74 7.73 -9.31 -10.97
C LEU A 74 8.16 -9.77 -12.35
N GLN A 75 8.30 -8.83 -13.28
CA GLN A 75 8.78 -9.11 -14.63
C GLN A 75 9.60 -7.94 -15.15
N GLU A 76 10.50 -8.24 -16.08
CA GLU A 76 11.17 -7.21 -16.87
C GLU A 76 10.36 -6.88 -18.12
N GLY A 77 10.28 -5.59 -18.46
CA GLY A 77 9.55 -5.13 -19.65
C GLY A 77 8.04 -4.93 -19.44
N PRO A 78 7.30 -4.66 -20.53
CA PRO A 78 5.90 -4.28 -20.44
C PRO A 78 5.01 -5.45 -20.00
N VAL A 79 4.14 -5.19 -19.01
CA VAL A 79 3.06 -6.10 -18.63
C VAL A 79 2.02 -6.10 -19.74
N THR A 80 1.43 -7.26 -20.04
CA THR A 80 0.36 -7.38 -21.05
C THR A 80 -0.83 -8.19 -20.50
N GLY A 81 -1.95 -8.17 -21.22
CA GLY A 81 -3.15 -8.92 -20.88
C GLY A 81 -3.87 -8.43 -19.61
N ARG A 82 -4.63 -9.32 -18.98
CA ARG A 82 -5.54 -9.00 -17.86
C ARG A 82 -4.86 -8.33 -16.66
N ALA A 83 -3.58 -8.67 -16.42
CA ALA A 83 -2.79 -8.04 -15.36
C ALA A 83 -2.62 -6.53 -15.60
N THR A 84 -2.44 -6.13 -16.85
CA THR A 84 -2.31 -4.70 -17.21
C THR A 84 -3.63 -3.99 -17.03
N ASP A 85 -4.72 -4.61 -17.47
CA ASP A 85 -6.06 -4.02 -17.37
C ASP A 85 -6.42 -3.71 -15.91
N VAL A 86 -6.19 -4.66 -15.00
CA VAL A 86 -6.52 -4.46 -13.58
C VAL A 86 -5.60 -3.43 -12.92
N ILE A 87 -4.30 -3.43 -13.22
CA ILE A 87 -3.33 -2.48 -12.65
C ILE A 87 -3.61 -1.06 -13.17
N ALA A 88 -3.84 -0.89 -14.47
CA ALA A 88 -4.15 0.40 -15.07
C ALA A 88 -5.50 0.94 -14.55
N THR A 89 -6.50 0.07 -14.41
CA THR A 89 -7.80 0.44 -13.83
C THR A 89 -7.64 0.87 -12.37
N ALA A 90 -6.88 0.13 -11.56
CA ALA A 90 -6.61 0.48 -10.18
C ALA A 90 -5.85 1.82 -10.04
N ASN A 91 -4.86 2.07 -10.90
CA ASN A 91 -4.14 3.34 -10.90
C ASN A 91 -5.06 4.51 -11.30
N THR A 92 -5.87 4.33 -12.35
CA THR A 92 -6.86 5.32 -12.78
C THR A 92 -7.88 5.60 -11.67
N ALA A 93 -8.31 4.56 -10.95
CA ALA A 93 -9.20 4.70 -9.81
C ALA A 93 -8.58 5.53 -8.68
N ALA A 94 -7.32 5.26 -8.32
CA ALA A 94 -6.58 6.04 -7.32
C ALA A 94 -6.42 7.50 -7.74
N GLU A 95 -6.18 7.73 -9.04
CA GLU A 95 -6.08 9.05 -9.62
C GLU A 95 -7.39 9.84 -9.59
N VAL A 96 -8.52 9.20 -9.92
CA VAL A 96 -9.85 9.80 -9.81
C VAL A 96 -10.17 10.07 -8.34
N ALA A 97 -9.86 9.12 -7.45
CA ALA A 97 -10.03 9.27 -6.01
C ALA A 97 -9.32 10.52 -5.46
N LEU A 98 -8.05 10.69 -5.82
CA LEU A 98 -7.25 11.86 -5.44
C LEU A 98 -7.88 13.19 -5.89
N ARG A 99 -8.55 13.21 -7.04
CA ARG A 99 -9.21 14.41 -7.57
C ARG A 99 -10.57 14.66 -6.93
N LEU A 100 -11.29 13.62 -6.54
CA LEU A 100 -12.64 13.70 -5.98
C LEU A 100 -12.67 13.98 -4.47
N VAL A 101 -11.69 13.48 -3.70
CA VAL A 101 -11.65 13.65 -2.24
C VAL A 101 -11.24 15.07 -1.89
N ARG A 102 -12.23 15.94 -1.67
CA ARG A 102 -12.07 17.35 -1.28
C ARG A 102 -13.19 17.77 -0.31
N PRO A 103 -12.97 18.79 0.54
CA PRO A 103 -14.01 19.32 1.41
C PRO A 103 -15.31 19.65 0.65
N GLY A 104 -16.46 19.30 1.22
CA GLY A 104 -17.78 19.56 0.63
C GLY A 104 -18.28 18.52 -0.39
N LYS A 105 -17.50 17.49 -0.74
CA LYS A 105 -17.95 16.36 -1.57
C LYS A 105 -18.49 15.22 -0.71
N LYS A 106 -19.61 14.61 -1.14
CA LYS A 106 -20.20 13.43 -0.49
C LYS A 106 -19.51 12.16 -0.98
N VAL A 107 -19.30 11.20 -0.07
CA VAL A 107 -18.73 9.87 -0.38
C VAL A 107 -19.56 9.12 -1.42
N ILE A 108 -20.88 9.35 -1.51
CA ILE A 108 -21.72 8.68 -2.52
C ILE A 108 -21.30 9.00 -3.96
N ASN A 109 -20.74 10.19 -4.21
CA ASN A 109 -20.24 10.58 -5.53
C ASN A 109 -18.99 9.78 -5.91
N PHE A 110 -18.27 9.24 -4.93
CA PHE A 110 -17.13 8.35 -5.14
C PHE A 110 -17.60 6.95 -5.53
N LYS A 111 -18.62 6.41 -4.84
CA LYS A 111 -19.18 5.08 -5.11
C LYS A 111 -19.75 4.94 -6.52
N ASN A 112 -20.34 6.00 -7.07
CA ASN A 112 -20.88 5.97 -8.42
C ASN A 112 -19.79 5.81 -9.50
N PHE A 113 -18.54 6.19 -9.22
CA PHE A 113 -17.40 5.96 -10.12
C PHE A 113 -16.78 4.57 -9.94
N PHE A 114 -16.98 3.95 -8.78
CA PHE A 114 -16.43 2.63 -8.43
C PHE A 114 -17.56 1.69 -8.00
N PRO A 115 -18.43 1.24 -8.92
CA PRO A 115 -19.61 0.44 -8.57
C PRO A 115 -19.28 -0.92 -7.94
N CYS A 116 -18.02 -1.35 -8.02
CA CYS A 116 -17.52 -2.62 -7.48
C CYS A 116 -16.77 -2.48 -6.14
N ILE A 117 -16.71 -1.27 -5.54
CA ILE A 117 -16.13 -0.99 -4.20
C ILE A 117 -17.22 -0.45 -3.27
#